data_AF-A0A8G2AIN9-F1
#
_entry.id   AF-A0A8G2AIN9-F1
#
_cell.length_a   1.000
_cell.length_b   1.000
_cell.length_c   1.000
_cell.angle_alpha   90.00
_cell.angle_beta   90.00
_cell.angle_gamma   90.00
#
_symmetry.space_group_name_H-M   'P 1'
#
loop_
_entity.id
_entity.type
_entity.pdbx_description
1 polymer ?
#
loop_
_entity_poly.entity_id
_entity_poly.type
_entity_poly.pdbx_seq_one_letter_code
_entity_poly.pdbx_strand_id
1 'polypeptide(L)'
;MSSSAKPHKGSPYAQELISHLQPYCTPRKTERGEQLDFKVNGQGMCYLILEGTVAVYRRNDNMMLSTARSPAVFGLANLTDIYFDDYIKTINSCVIGVISTARVHDIIKEKSLWGLLSKQLMFVYGRLYNNVMPQGAPTAYEMIRQQLLNLIEEEESYRATVTAELYIREKTHLSRSGVMRILADLKTGGFIEMEEGRLIKIHKLPARY
;
A
#
# COMPACT_ATOMS: atom_id res chain seq x y z
N MET A 1 12.77 20.29 32.30
CA MET A 1 13.23 20.39 30.90
C MET A 1 12.99 19.04 30.24
N SER A 2 11.86 18.87 29.55
CA SER A 2 11.56 17.61 28.83
C SER A 2 12.08 17.74 27.41
N SER A 3 13.17 17.03 27.11
CA SER A 3 13.70 16.86 25.77
C SER A 3 12.69 16.05 24.95
N SER A 4 11.89 16.72 24.13
CA SER A 4 11.07 16.07 23.09
C SER A 4 11.99 15.60 21.96
N ALA A 5 12.68 14.48 22.19
CA ALA A 5 13.38 13.78 21.13
C ALA A 5 12.35 13.40 20.06
N LYS A 6 12.46 14.01 18.87
CA LYS A 6 11.63 13.65 17.70
C LYS A 6 11.73 12.12 17.52
N PRO A 7 10.60 11.39 17.41
CA PRO A 7 10.65 9.95 17.28
C PRO A 7 11.51 9.58 16.07
N HIS A 8 12.46 8.67 16.29
CA HIS A 8 13.30 8.13 15.23
C HIS A 8 12.39 7.54 14.15
N LYS A 9 12.44 8.08 12.92
CA LYS A 9 11.57 7.61 11.82
C LYS A 9 11.93 6.19 11.34
N GLY A 10 13.13 5.71 11.65
CA GLY A 10 13.62 4.38 11.31
C GLY A 10 13.23 3.32 12.34
N SER A 11 13.15 2.06 11.90
CA SER A 11 12.97 0.94 12.82
C SER A 11 14.22 0.72 13.66
N PRO A 12 14.11 0.52 14.99
CA PRO A 12 15.25 0.18 15.82
C PRO A 12 15.87 -1.18 15.44
N TYR A 13 15.12 -2.05 14.74
CA TYR A 13 15.56 -3.38 14.33
C TYR A 13 16.16 -3.41 12.92
N ALA A 14 16.00 -2.35 12.14
CA ALA A 14 16.44 -2.35 10.74
C ALA A 14 17.96 -2.47 10.61
N GLN A 15 18.73 -1.76 11.45
CA GLN A 15 20.19 -1.78 11.37
C GLN A 15 20.77 -3.15 11.70
N GLU A 16 20.24 -3.82 12.73
CA GLU A 16 20.65 -5.18 13.11
C GLU A 16 20.29 -6.18 12.01
N LEU A 17 19.08 -6.08 11.44
CA LEU A 17 18.69 -6.94 10.34
C LEU A 17 19.57 -6.72 9.10
N ILE A 18 19.89 -5.46 8.77
CA ILE A 18 20.79 -5.12 7.66
C ILE A 18 22.16 -5.74 7.85
N SER A 19 22.73 -5.72 9.07
CA SER A 19 24.08 -6.26 9.30
C SER A 19 24.18 -7.76 8.96
N HIS A 20 23.09 -8.51 9.14
CA HIS A 20 23.02 -9.93 8.78
C HIS A 20 22.79 -10.17 7.28
N LEU A 21 22.11 -9.25 6.58
CA LEU A 21 21.74 -9.41 5.16
C LEU A 21 22.77 -8.78 4.21
N GLN A 22 23.41 -7.68 4.61
CA GLN A 22 24.33 -6.91 3.78
C GLN A 22 25.49 -7.72 3.18
N PRO A 23 26.11 -8.70 3.88
CA PRO A 23 27.15 -9.53 3.30
C PRO A 23 26.71 -10.37 2.08
N TYR A 24 25.40 -10.55 1.89
CA TYR A 24 24.82 -11.37 0.83
C TYR A 24 24.12 -10.54 -0.26
N CYS A 25 24.24 -9.22 -0.20
CA CYS A 25 23.66 -8.32 -1.19
C CYS A 25 24.75 -7.77 -2.12
N THR A 26 24.34 -7.28 -3.29
CA THR A 26 25.19 -6.47 -4.16
C THR A 26 24.79 -5.00 -3.97
N PRO A 27 25.59 -4.18 -3.28
CA PRO A 27 25.34 -2.76 -3.18
C PRO A 27 25.46 -2.09 -4.54
N ARG A 28 24.51 -1.24 -4.88
CA ARG A 28 24.58 -0.39 -6.08
C ARG A 28 24.24 1.05 -5.74
N LYS A 29 24.88 1.97 -6.44
CA LYS A 29 24.48 3.38 -6.44
C LYS A 29 23.27 3.56 -7.36
N THR A 30 22.35 4.40 -6.92
CA THR A 30 21.15 4.77 -7.68
C THR A 30 21.03 6.28 -7.74
N GLU A 31 20.53 6.78 -8.86
CA GLU A 31 20.27 8.21 -9.03
C GLU A 31 18.89 8.59 -8.49
N ARG A 32 18.64 9.90 -8.35
CA ARG A 32 17.32 10.41 -7.93
C ARG A 32 16.24 10.00 -8.92
N GLY A 33 15.11 9.55 -8.40
CA GLY A 33 13.92 9.23 -9.18
C GLY A 33 13.89 7.81 -9.76
N GLU A 34 14.94 7.02 -9.53
CA GLU A 34 14.97 5.61 -9.90
C GLU A 34 13.90 4.82 -9.13
N GLN A 35 13.19 3.95 -9.86
CA GLN A 35 12.11 3.12 -9.33
C GLN A 35 12.57 1.68 -9.16
N LEU A 36 12.20 1.05 -8.04
CA LEU A 36 12.51 -0.33 -7.70
C LEU A 36 11.23 -1.07 -7.33
N ASP A 37 10.95 -2.14 -8.07
CA ASP A 37 9.76 -2.96 -7.89
C ASP A 37 10.06 -4.14 -6.96
N PHE A 38 9.15 -4.46 -6.03
CA PHE A 38 9.35 -5.59 -5.11
C PHE A 38 9.24 -6.97 -5.77
N LYS A 39 8.88 -7.03 -7.05
CA LYS A 39 8.84 -8.24 -7.87
C LYS A 39 9.43 -7.93 -9.25
N VAL A 40 10.53 -8.62 -9.59
CA VAL A 40 11.22 -8.47 -10.89
C VAL A 40 11.25 -9.84 -11.55
N ASN A 41 10.72 -9.96 -12.77
CA ASN A 41 10.66 -11.23 -13.52
C ASN A 41 10.06 -12.39 -12.71
N GLY A 42 9.00 -12.11 -11.93
CA GLY A 42 8.36 -13.12 -11.08
C GLY A 42 9.03 -13.36 -9.73
N GLN A 43 10.25 -12.86 -9.51
CA GLN A 43 11.02 -13.06 -8.29
C GLN A 43 10.83 -11.90 -7.30
N GLY A 44 10.53 -12.22 -6.05
CA GLY A 44 10.48 -11.25 -4.95
C GLY A 44 11.86 -10.67 -4.64
N MET A 45 11.92 -9.36 -4.44
CA MET A 45 13.15 -8.61 -4.15
C MET A 45 13.03 -7.88 -2.81
N CYS A 46 14.14 -7.88 -2.07
CA CYS A 46 14.35 -7.08 -0.88
C CYS A 46 15.42 -6.02 -1.13
N TYR A 47 15.22 -4.84 -0.57
CA TYR A 47 16.09 -3.69 -0.72
C TYR A 47 16.59 -3.20 0.63
N LEU A 48 17.91 -3.13 0.78
CA LEU A 48 18.59 -2.57 1.95
C LEU A 48 19.01 -1.15 1.61
N ILE A 49 18.39 -0.15 2.22
CA ILE A 49 18.76 1.26 2.04
C ILE A 49 19.94 1.54 2.98
N LEU A 50 21.16 1.47 2.42
CA LEU A 50 22.42 1.67 3.16
C LEU A 50 22.76 3.15 3.27
N GLU A 51 22.46 3.94 2.23
CA GLU A 51 22.59 5.41 2.23
C GLU A 51 21.44 6.03 1.45
N GLY A 52 21.10 7.28 1.79
CA GLY A 52 20.07 8.07 1.10
C GLY A 52 18.66 7.91 1.68
N THR A 53 17.68 8.36 0.88
CA THR A 53 16.26 8.39 1.25
C THR A 53 15.40 7.91 0.08
N VAL A 54 14.43 7.05 0.36
CA VAL A 54 13.44 6.55 -0.60
C VAL A 54 12.03 6.92 -0.16
N ALA A 55 11.11 6.92 -1.12
CA ALA A 55 9.67 7.01 -0.91
C ALA A 55 9.01 5.70 -1.34
N VAL A 56 8.04 5.22 -0.55
CA VAL A 56 7.20 4.07 -0.87
C VAL A 56 5.93 4.58 -1.55
N TYR A 57 5.55 3.96 -2.65
CA TYR A 57 4.36 4.28 -3.42
C TYR A 57 3.47 3.07 -3.57
N ARG A 58 2.16 3.30 -3.47
CA ARG A 58 1.14 2.35 -3.88
C ARG A 58 1.02 2.37 -5.40
N ARG A 59 1.01 1.20 -6.04
CA ARG A 59 1.02 1.13 -7.52
C ARG A 59 -0.30 1.56 -8.16
N ASN A 60 -1.42 1.16 -7.59
CA ASN A 60 -2.73 1.32 -8.24
C ASN A 60 -3.13 2.80 -8.49
N ASP A 61 -2.69 3.73 -7.65
CA ASP A 61 -3.04 5.15 -7.68
C ASP A 61 -1.80 6.08 -7.70
N ASN A 62 -0.59 5.49 -7.71
CA ASN A 62 0.68 6.19 -7.67
C ASN A 62 0.80 7.13 -6.45
N MET A 63 0.16 6.78 -5.33
CA MET A 63 0.15 7.58 -4.11
C MET A 63 1.41 7.30 -3.27
N MET A 64 2.12 8.37 -2.89
CA MET A 64 3.23 8.27 -1.93
C MET A 64 2.67 7.94 -0.54
N LEU A 65 2.98 6.75 -0.04
CA LEU A 65 2.52 6.27 1.27
C LEU A 65 3.41 6.78 2.40
N SER A 66 4.73 6.76 2.19
CA SER A 66 5.70 7.15 3.21
C SER A 66 7.08 7.41 2.62
N THR A 67 7.96 7.98 3.44
CA THR A 67 9.39 8.11 3.15
C THR A 67 10.21 7.37 4.21
N ALA A 68 11.32 6.76 3.82
CA ALA A 68 12.30 6.22 4.74
C ALA A 68 13.72 6.68 4.38
N ARG A 69 14.48 6.99 5.42
CA ARG A 69 15.91 7.27 5.33
C ARG A 69 16.68 6.04 5.80
N SER A 70 17.88 5.82 5.25
CA SER A 70 18.82 4.84 5.78
C SER A 70 18.99 4.97 7.31
N PRO A 71 19.10 3.86 8.07
CA PRO A 71 19.00 2.47 7.60
C PRO A 71 17.54 2.02 7.46
N ALA A 72 17.21 1.36 6.34
CA ALA A 72 15.86 0.81 6.13
C ALA A 72 15.89 -0.47 5.29
N VAL A 73 14.92 -1.35 5.51
CA VAL A 73 14.73 -2.59 4.73
C VAL A 73 13.31 -2.66 4.21
N PHE A 74 13.19 -2.99 2.93
CA PHE A 74 11.91 -3.19 2.24
C PHE A 74 11.87 -4.53 1.51
N GLY A 75 10.66 -5.00 1.19
CA GLY A 75 10.42 -6.27 0.50
C GLY A 75 10.25 -7.49 1.41
N LEU A 76 10.34 -7.32 2.74
CA LEU A 76 10.23 -8.43 3.70
C LEU A 76 8.84 -9.07 3.75
N ALA A 77 7.78 -8.34 3.38
CA ALA A 77 6.42 -8.90 3.35
C ALA A 77 6.26 -10.03 2.33
N ASN A 78 7.06 -9.99 1.25
CA ASN A 78 7.08 -11.03 0.20
C ASN A 78 7.76 -12.33 0.65
N LEU A 79 8.22 -12.44 1.92
CA LEU A 79 8.62 -13.72 2.51
C LEU A 79 7.43 -14.70 2.61
N THR A 80 6.23 -14.15 2.52
CA THR A 80 4.95 -14.87 2.40
C THR A 80 4.30 -14.48 1.08
N ASP A 81 3.37 -15.28 0.55
CA ASP A 81 2.60 -14.95 -0.67
C ASP A 81 1.59 -13.78 -0.47
N ILE A 82 1.82 -12.95 0.55
CA ILE A 82 1.12 -11.68 0.78
C ILE A 82 1.83 -10.64 -0.08
N TYR A 83 1.35 -10.46 -1.31
CA TYR A 83 1.90 -9.48 -2.24
C TYR A 83 1.31 -8.10 -1.98
N PHE A 84 2.16 -7.16 -1.54
CA PHE A 84 1.85 -5.74 -1.62
C PHE A 84 2.28 -5.22 -2.99
N ASP A 85 1.33 -4.70 -3.78
CA ASP A 85 1.61 -4.08 -5.08
C ASP A 85 2.11 -2.64 -4.90
N ASP A 86 3.25 -2.52 -4.22
CA ASP A 86 3.94 -1.26 -3.94
C ASP A 86 5.28 -1.21 -4.68
N TYR A 87 5.91 -0.04 -4.71
CA TYR A 87 7.28 0.12 -5.18
C TYR A 87 7.99 1.23 -4.40
N ILE A 88 9.32 1.28 -4.51
CA ILE A 88 10.11 2.38 -3.94
C ILE A 88 10.71 3.25 -5.04
N LYS A 89 10.78 4.55 -4.76
CA LYS A 89 11.43 5.54 -5.62
C LYS A 89 12.47 6.31 -4.83
N THR A 90 13.67 6.46 -5.38
CA THR A 90 14.76 7.21 -4.74
C THR A 90 14.45 8.71 -4.73
N ILE A 91 14.61 9.36 -3.57
CA ILE A 91 14.40 10.82 -3.43
C ILE A 91 15.69 11.58 -3.75
N ASN A 92 16.83 10.98 -3.45
CA ASN A 92 18.18 11.47 -3.72
C ASN A 92 19.08 10.30 -4.15
N SER A 93 20.37 10.57 -4.37
CA SER A 93 21.34 9.50 -4.60
C SER A 93 21.37 8.56 -3.38
N CYS A 94 21.28 7.26 -3.65
CA CYS A 94 21.23 6.23 -2.62
C CYS A 94 22.29 5.15 -2.89
N VAL A 95 22.68 4.44 -1.82
CA VAL A 95 23.39 3.16 -1.90
C VAL A 95 22.43 2.08 -1.43
N ILE A 96 22.08 1.16 -2.32
CA ILE A 96 21.03 0.17 -2.09
C ILE A 96 21.60 -1.23 -2.28
N GLY A 97 21.54 -2.05 -1.24
CA GLY A 97 21.77 -3.49 -1.34
C GLY A 97 20.56 -4.19 -1.92
N VAL A 98 20.76 -5.02 -2.93
CA VAL A 98 19.69 -5.83 -3.56
C VAL A 98 19.91 -7.29 -3.20
N ILE A 99 18.86 -7.98 -2.77
CA ILE A 99 18.87 -9.40 -2.44
C ILE A 99 17.50 -10.01 -2.72
N SER A 100 17.46 -11.23 -3.25
CA SER A 100 16.18 -11.92 -3.48
C SER A 100 15.50 -12.27 -2.16
N THR A 101 14.18 -12.22 -2.14
CA THR A 101 13.41 -12.56 -0.93
C THR A 101 13.63 -14.02 -0.52
N ALA A 102 13.82 -14.92 -1.49
CA ALA A 102 14.20 -16.31 -1.22
C ALA A 102 15.54 -16.42 -0.46
N ARG A 103 16.55 -15.65 -0.86
CA ARG A 103 17.84 -15.66 -0.14
C ARG A 103 17.72 -15.05 1.25
N VAL A 104 16.90 -14.01 1.41
CA VAL A 104 16.58 -13.46 2.74
C VAL A 104 15.97 -14.55 3.62
N HIS A 105 14.98 -15.29 3.12
CA HIS A 105 14.35 -16.39 3.85
C HIS A 105 15.38 -17.43 4.34
N ASP A 106 16.29 -17.86 3.46
CA ASP A 106 17.35 -18.80 3.82
C ASP A 106 18.26 -18.26 4.93
N ILE A 107 18.69 -17.00 4.83
CA ILE A 107 19.55 -16.36 5.84
C ILE A 107 18.82 -16.25 7.19
N ILE A 108 17.53 -15.90 7.19
CA ILE A 108 16.72 -15.82 8.41
C ILE A 108 16.65 -17.18 9.09
N LYS A 109 16.49 -18.26 8.31
CA LYS A 109 16.46 -19.63 8.81
C LYS A 109 17.83 -20.08 9.32
N GLU A 110 18.88 -19.93 8.51
CA GLU A 110 20.25 -20.34 8.82
C GLU A 110 20.77 -19.68 10.11
N LYS A 111 20.43 -18.40 10.32
CA LYS A 111 20.91 -17.61 11.46
C LYS A 111 19.90 -17.48 12.60
N SER A 112 18.77 -18.20 12.55
CA SER A 112 17.71 -18.16 13.56
C SER A 112 17.19 -16.74 13.87
N LEU A 113 17.02 -15.91 12.83
CA LEU A 113 16.68 -14.48 12.97
C LEU A 113 15.18 -14.19 13.01
N TRP A 114 14.32 -15.22 13.09
CA TRP A 114 12.86 -15.05 13.10
C TRP A 114 12.37 -14.12 14.20
N GLY A 115 13.03 -14.12 15.38
CA GLY A 115 12.71 -13.21 16.49
C GLY A 115 13.07 -11.75 16.20
N LEU A 116 14.10 -11.48 15.39
CA LEU A 116 14.46 -10.13 14.96
C LEU A 116 13.54 -9.67 13.83
N LEU A 117 13.27 -10.55 12.86
CA LEU A 117 12.35 -10.29 11.76
C LEU A 117 10.93 -9.96 12.27
N SER A 118 10.41 -10.71 13.25
CA SER A 118 9.07 -10.47 13.78
C SER A 118 8.96 -9.10 14.45
N LYS A 119 9.97 -8.68 15.23
CA LYS A 119 10.06 -7.34 15.82
C LYS A 119 10.08 -6.25 14.74
N GLN A 120 10.87 -6.46 13.68
CA GLN A 120 10.92 -5.56 12.53
C GLN A 120 9.55 -5.43 11.85
N LEU A 121 8.88 -6.56 11.58
CA LEU A 121 7.55 -6.57 10.94
C LEU A 121 6.49 -5.91 11.82
N MET A 122 6.49 -6.17 13.13
CA MET A 122 5.57 -5.53 14.07
C MET A 122 5.78 -4.01 14.15
N PHE A 123 7.03 -3.54 14.11
CA PHE A 123 7.31 -2.11 14.02
C PHE A 123 6.74 -1.50 12.74
N VAL A 124 6.98 -2.15 11.58
CA VAL A 124 6.46 -1.69 10.29
C VAL A 124 4.93 -1.70 10.29
N TYR A 125 4.30 -2.74 10.80
CA TYR A 125 2.84 -2.83 10.94
C TYR A 125 2.29 -1.71 11.79
N GLY A 126 2.86 -1.46 12.98
CA GLY A 126 2.47 -0.34 13.83
C GLY A 126 2.64 1.01 13.13
N ARG A 127 3.67 1.19 12.30
CA ARG A 127 3.87 2.40 11.50
C ARG A 127 2.79 2.55 10.42
N LEU A 128 2.48 1.50 9.68
CA LEU A 128 1.43 1.50 8.66
C LEU A 128 0.06 1.79 9.30
N TYR A 129 -0.27 1.08 10.37
CA TYR A 129 -1.53 1.23 11.08
C TYR A 129 -1.70 2.62 11.72
N ASN A 130 -0.63 3.24 12.23
CA ASN A 130 -0.74 4.54 12.91
C ASN A 130 -0.45 5.77 12.02
N ASN A 131 0.25 5.62 10.89
CA ASN A 131 0.63 6.77 10.05
C ASN A 131 0.05 6.72 8.64
N VAL A 132 -0.26 5.54 8.11
CA VAL A 132 -0.76 5.38 6.73
C VAL A 132 -2.27 5.13 6.74
N MET A 133 -2.75 4.27 7.64
CA MET A 133 -4.18 3.97 7.78
C MET A 133 -5.02 5.12 8.38
N PRO A 134 -4.54 5.95 9.35
CA PRO A 134 -5.41 6.95 9.99
C PRO A 134 -5.54 8.28 9.25
N GLN A 135 -4.71 8.54 8.23
CA GLN A 135 -4.70 9.84 7.51
C GLN A 135 -5.33 9.80 6.11
N GLY A 136 -5.99 8.71 5.75
CA GLY A 136 -6.76 8.62 4.51
C GLY A 136 -8.07 7.92 4.78
N ALA A 137 -8.98 8.56 5.54
CA ALA A 137 -10.37 8.15 5.43
C ALA A 137 -10.73 8.31 3.94
N PRO A 138 -11.12 7.23 3.24
CA PRO A 138 -11.48 7.34 1.84
C PRO A 138 -12.53 8.44 1.71
N THR A 139 -12.36 9.32 0.74
CA THR A 139 -13.35 10.33 0.43
C THR A 139 -14.70 9.66 0.18
N ALA A 140 -15.79 10.37 0.38
CA ALA A 140 -17.12 9.84 0.10
C ALA A 140 -17.21 9.24 -1.32
N TYR A 141 -16.51 9.85 -2.29
CA TYR A 141 -16.39 9.33 -3.64
C TYR A 141 -15.65 7.99 -3.71
N GLU A 142 -14.47 7.88 -3.10
CA GLU A 142 -13.68 6.65 -3.12
C GLU A 142 -14.43 5.49 -2.48
N MET A 143 -15.13 5.75 -1.37
CA MET A 143 -16.01 4.76 -0.72
C MET A 143 -17.12 4.31 -1.67
N ILE A 144 -17.82 5.25 -2.30
CA ILE A 144 -18.91 4.95 -3.26
C ILE A 144 -18.39 4.20 -4.48
N ARG A 145 -17.28 4.65 -5.07
CA ARG A 145 -16.62 4.02 -6.22
C ARG A 145 -16.28 2.57 -5.93
N GLN A 146 -15.68 2.29 -4.78
CA GLN A 146 -15.35 0.92 -4.39
C GLN A 146 -16.61 0.07 -4.22
N GLN A 147 -17.65 0.58 -3.55
CA GLN A 147 -18.90 -0.17 -3.38
C GLN A 147 -19.68 -0.38 -4.68
N LEU A 148 -19.59 0.54 -5.66
CA LEU A 148 -20.16 0.33 -6.99
C LEU A 148 -19.44 -0.80 -7.75
N LEU A 149 -18.11 -0.86 -7.66
CA LEU A 149 -17.31 -1.93 -8.25
C LEU A 149 -17.63 -3.29 -7.59
N ASN A 150 -17.78 -3.33 -6.28
CA ASN A 150 -18.24 -4.53 -5.60
C ASN A 150 -19.66 -4.91 -6.05
N LEU A 151 -20.58 -3.93 -6.10
CA LEU A 151 -21.98 -4.18 -6.44
C LEU A 151 -22.14 -4.74 -7.84
N ILE A 152 -21.37 -4.31 -8.85
CA ILE A 152 -21.50 -4.83 -10.22
C ILE A 152 -21.01 -6.27 -10.37
N GLU A 153 -20.14 -6.73 -9.46
CA GLU A 153 -19.63 -8.10 -9.39
C GLU A 153 -20.58 -9.07 -8.66
N GLU A 154 -21.58 -8.55 -7.94
CA GLU A 154 -22.60 -9.37 -7.28
C GLU A 154 -23.51 -10.06 -8.32
N GLU A 155 -24.09 -11.19 -7.91
CA GLU A 155 -25.08 -11.95 -8.69
C GLU A 155 -26.23 -11.06 -9.16
N GLU A 156 -26.63 -11.22 -10.43
CA GLU A 156 -27.68 -10.38 -11.04
C GLU A 156 -29.01 -10.44 -10.27
N SER A 157 -29.34 -11.62 -9.75
CA SER A 157 -30.54 -11.82 -8.91
C SER A 157 -30.52 -10.97 -7.66
N TYR A 158 -29.35 -10.77 -7.03
CA TYR A 158 -29.20 -9.90 -5.86
C TYR A 158 -29.24 -8.43 -6.27
N ARG A 159 -28.52 -8.04 -7.33
CA ARG A 159 -28.50 -6.64 -7.84
C ARG A 159 -29.88 -6.14 -8.23
N ALA A 160 -30.76 -7.03 -8.70
CA ALA A 160 -32.16 -6.72 -8.99
C ALA A 160 -33.02 -6.42 -7.75
N THR A 161 -32.58 -6.79 -6.54
CA THR A 161 -33.36 -6.60 -5.30
C THR A 161 -32.93 -5.39 -4.48
N VAL A 162 -31.72 -4.87 -4.68
CA VAL A 162 -31.13 -3.80 -3.86
C VAL A 162 -30.85 -2.54 -4.67
N THR A 163 -31.13 -1.36 -4.10
CA THR A 163 -30.71 -0.10 -4.73
C THR A 163 -29.22 0.14 -4.49
N ALA A 164 -28.56 0.82 -5.42
CA ALA A 164 -27.14 1.17 -5.25
C ALA A 164 -26.93 2.01 -3.98
N GLU A 165 -27.85 2.94 -3.69
CA GLU A 165 -27.79 3.76 -2.48
C GLU A 165 -27.83 2.92 -1.20
N LEU A 166 -28.78 1.99 -1.09
CA LEU A 166 -28.93 1.16 0.10
C LEU A 166 -27.69 0.28 0.32
N TYR A 167 -27.23 -0.39 -0.74
CA TYR A 167 -26.02 -1.23 -0.69
C TYR A 167 -24.79 -0.45 -0.20
N ILE A 168 -24.59 0.76 -0.75
CA ILE A 168 -23.48 1.63 -0.36
C ILE A 168 -23.64 2.08 1.10
N ARG A 169 -24.83 2.52 1.50
CA ARG A 169 -25.07 3.07 2.84
C ARG A 169 -24.96 1.99 3.93
N GLU A 170 -25.27 0.74 3.64
CA GLU A 170 -25.10 -0.35 4.61
C GLU A 170 -23.62 -0.70 4.83
N LYS A 171 -22.76 -0.47 3.83
CA LYS A 171 -21.33 -0.77 3.87
C LYS A 171 -20.44 0.45 4.14
N THR A 172 -21.04 1.61 4.37
CA THR A 172 -20.34 2.87 4.64
C THR A 172 -21.06 3.66 5.73
N HIS A 173 -20.38 4.65 6.33
CA HIS A 173 -21.02 5.59 7.26
C HIS A 173 -21.49 6.88 6.57
N LEU A 174 -21.69 6.84 5.25
CA LEU A 174 -22.09 8.00 4.48
C LEU A 174 -23.57 8.33 4.69
N SER A 175 -23.89 9.62 4.66
CA SER A 175 -25.28 10.04 4.65
C SER A 175 -25.94 9.68 3.32
N ARG A 176 -27.25 9.37 3.37
CA ARG A 176 -28.05 9.11 2.17
C ARG A 176 -27.95 10.24 1.14
N SER A 177 -28.00 11.49 1.59
CA SER A 177 -27.86 12.66 0.69
C SER A 177 -26.47 12.75 0.06
N GLY A 178 -25.41 12.43 0.79
CA GLY A 178 -24.04 12.38 0.27
C GLY A 178 -23.87 11.31 -0.81
N VAL A 179 -24.42 10.12 -0.57
CA VAL A 179 -24.42 9.02 -1.56
C VAL A 179 -25.20 9.40 -2.81
N MET A 180 -26.43 9.88 -2.65
CA MET A 180 -27.29 10.25 -3.77
C MET A 180 -26.70 11.37 -4.63
N ARG A 181 -26.04 12.36 -4.03
CA ARG A 181 -25.37 13.44 -4.77
C ARG A 181 -24.32 12.89 -5.74
N ILE A 182 -23.43 12.02 -5.25
CA ILE A 182 -22.36 11.44 -6.06
C ILE A 182 -22.92 10.48 -7.11
N LEU A 183 -23.93 9.67 -6.78
CA LEU A 183 -24.59 8.79 -7.75
C LEU A 183 -25.26 9.60 -8.88
N ALA A 184 -25.91 10.73 -8.55
CA ALA A 184 -26.52 11.61 -9.53
C ALA A 184 -25.48 12.23 -10.47
N ASP A 185 -24.34 12.68 -9.93
CA ASP A 185 -23.24 13.22 -10.74
C ASP A 185 -22.63 12.14 -11.64
N LEU A 186 -22.44 10.92 -11.12
CA LEU A 186 -21.94 9.80 -11.91
C LEU A 186 -22.87 9.39 -13.04
N LYS A 187 -24.19 9.38 -12.77
CA LYS A 187 -25.21 9.11 -13.78
C LYS A 187 -25.24 10.21 -14.84
N THR A 188 -25.23 11.48 -14.41
CA THR A 188 -25.25 12.65 -15.31
C THR A 188 -24.01 12.70 -16.19
N GLY A 189 -22.84 12.34 -15.65
CA GLY A 189 -21.59 12.22 -16.40
C GLY A 189 -21.50 10.99 -17.32
N GLY A 190 -22.51 10.13 -17.36
CA GLY A 190 -22.50 8.91 -18.17
C GLY A 190 -21.50 7.86 -17.70
N PHE A 191 -21.11 7.88 -16.43
CA PHE A 191 -20.16 6.92 -15.87
C PHE A 191 -20.83 5.61 -15.41
N ILE A 192 -22.11 5.69 -15.05
CA ILE A 192 -22.96 4.56 -14.63
C ILE A 192 -24.36 4.65 -15.24
N GLU A 193 -24.99 3.50 -15.45
CA GLU A 193 -26.40 3.38 -15.82
C GLU A 193 -27.18 2.84 -14.62
N MET A 194 -28.31 3.49 -14.31
CA MET A 194 -29.18 3.11 -13.20
C MET A 194 -30.66 3.22 -13.58
N GLU A 195 -31.42 2.17 -13.26
CA GLU A 195 -32.87 2.08 -13.43
C GLU A 195 -33.54 1.79 -12.08
N GLU A 196 -34.59 2.54 -11.74
CA GLU A 196 -35.29 2.43 -10.44
C GLU A 196 -34.35 2.45 -9.21
N GLY A 197 -33.20 3.13 -9.32
CA GLY A 197 -32.18 3.20 -8.26
C GLY A 197 -31.24 1.99 -8.18
N ARG A 198 -31.37 1.01 -9.05
CA ARG A 198 -30.52 -0.18 -9.16
C ARG A 198 -29.39 0.04 -10.16
N LEU A 199 -28.23 -0.56 -9.91
CA LEU A 199 -27.07 -0.43 -10.78
C LEU A 199 -27.16 -1.44 -11.94
N ILE A 200 -27.23 -0.92 -13.18
CA ILE A 200 -27.32 -1.75 -14.39
C ILE A 200 -25.94 -1.97 -14.99
N LYS A 201 -25.15 -0.89 -15.12
CA LYS A 201 -23.86 -0.92 -15.79
C LYS A 201 -22.90 0.12 -15.24
N ILE A 202 -21.60 -0.20 -15.30
CA ILE A 202 -20.51 0.74 -15.10
C ILE A 202 -19.75 0.89 -16.41
N HIS A 203 -19.50 2.14 -16.84
CA HIS A 203 -18.64 2.43 -17.98
C HIS A 203 -17.18 2.59 -17.51
N LYS A 204 -16.78 3.83 -17.20
CA LYS A 204 -15.43 4.14 -16.72
C LYS A 204 -15.50 5.16 -15.59
N LEU A 205 -15.46 4.68 -14.35
CA LEU A 205 -15.45 5.57 -13.19
C LEU A 205 -14.19 6.45 -13.19
N PRO A 206 -14.30 7.76 -12.92
CA PRO A 206 -13.16 8.65 -12.75
C PRO A 206 -12.15 8.12 -11.71
N ALA A 207 -10.86 8.41 -11.93
CA ALA A 207 -9.85 8.09 -10.93
C ALA A 207 -9.90 9.06 -9.73
N ARG A 208 -10.45 10.26 -9.94
CA ARG A 208 -10.62 11.34 -8.95
C ARG A 208 -11.92 12.09 -9.22
N TYR A 209 -12.54 12.60 -8.16
CA TYR A 209 -13.79 13.36 -8.16
C TYR A 209 -13.58 14.68 -7.40
#